data_AF-A0A7Y2DGE2-F1
#
_entry.id   AF-A0A7Y2DGE2-F1
#
_cell.length_a   1.000
_cell.length_b   1.000
_cell.length_c   1.000
_cell.angle_alpha   90.00
_cell.angle_beta   90.00
_cell.angle_gamma   90.00
#
_symmetry.space_group_name_H-M   'P 1'
#
loop_
_entity.id
_entity.type
_entity.pdbx_description
1 polymer ?
#
loop_
_entity_poly.entity_id
_entity_poly.type
_entity_poly.pdbx_seq_one_letter_code
_entity_poly.pdbx_strand_id
1 'polypeptide(L)'
;MIKQLCIHILFSAVVSYGQAQTLSTKETKVVLIVDYHSETVRQIVLFGNLEKMDSRVRRVSYPDCKFYVGLLSGTYTMVDDFIIPKYGTTVIIYTEKQIFLAEGNTSSDDFSPGNTVQLGKAKAKVVSRKKGELILKI
;
A
#
# COMPACT_ATOMS: atom_id res chain seq x y z
N MET A 1 -55.57 -24.99 -19.21
CA MET A 1 -55.13 -24.57 -17.86
C MET A 1 -53.71 -25.06 -17.62
N ILE A 2 -52.80 -24.09 -17.53
CA ILE A 2 -51.58 -24.05 -16.72
C ILE A 2 -50.52 -25.14 -16.96
N LYS A 3 -49.54 -24.74 -17.78
CA LYS A 3 -48.16 -25.24 -17.80
C LYS A 3 -47.54 -25.10 -16.39
N GLN A 4 -47.23 -26.21 -15.75
CA GLN A 4 -46.44 -26.35 -14.52
C GLN A 4 -45.63 -27.64 -14.74
N LEU A 5 -44.31 -27.72 -14.64
CA LEU A 5 -43.43 -27.10 -13.67
C LEU A 5 -41.97 -27.33 -14.15
N CYS A 6 -41.52 -26.60 -15.16
CA CYS A 6 -40.10 -26.60 -15.57
C CYS A 6 -39.37 -25.43 -14.90
N ILE A 7 -39.19 -25.46 -13.58
CA ILE A 7 -38.36 -24.47 -12.89
C ILE A 7 -37.55 -25.21 -11.81
N HIS A 8 -36.56 -25.99 -12.26
CA HIS A 8 -35.39 -26.27 -11.43
C HIS A 8 -34.52 -25.02 -11.49
N ILE A 9 -34.66 -24.18 -10.46
CA ILE A 9 -33.87 -22.98 -10.24
C ILE A 9 -32.41 -23.42 -10.07
N LEU A 10 -31.66 -23.32 -11.17
CA LEU A 10 -30.22 -23.48 -11.20
C LEU A 10 -29.61 -22.33 -10.36
N PHE A 11 -29.33 -22.64 -9.10
CA PHE A 11 -28.63 -21.77 -8.16
C PHE A 11 -27.17 -21.63 -8.63
N SER A 12 -26.93 -20.77 -9.61
CA SER A 12 -25.58 -20.45 -10.05
C SER A 12 -24.90 -19.62 -8.96
N ALA A 13 -24.05 -20.29 -8.17
CA ALA A 13 -23.15 -19.68 -7.21
C ALA A 13 -22.28 -18.63 -7.92
N VAL A 14 -22.56 -17.35 -7.68
CA VAL A 14 -21.68 -16.25 -8.06
C VAL A 14 -20.52 -16.25 -7.08
N VAL A 15 -19.51 -17.08 -7.34
CA VAL A 15 -18.24 -17.00 -6.64
C VAL A 15 -17.57 -15.71 -7.09
N SER A 16 -17.73 -14.66 -6.29
CA SER A 16 -17.07 -13.37 -6.50
C SER A 16 -15.60 -13.55 -6.14
N TYR A 17 -14.80 -13.99 -7.10
CA TYR A 17 -13.34 -13.95 -6.98
C TYR A 17 -12.92 -12.48 -6.97
N GLY A 18 -12.42 -11.98 -5.84
CA GLY A 18 -11.81 -10.66 -5.75
C GLY A 18 -10.70 -10.54 -6.79
N GLN A 19 -10.90 -9.67 -7.79
CA GLN A 19 -9.94 -9.50 -8.87
C GLN A 19 -8.79 -8.61 -8.39
N ALA A 20 -7.63 -9.23 -8.17
CA ALA A 20 -6.40 -8.51 -7.96
C ALA A 20 -5.93 -7.92 -9.31
N GLN A 21 -5.92 -6.60 -9.46
CA GLN A 21 -5.56 -5.95 -10.72
C GLN A 21 -4.05 -5.67 -10.77
N THR A 22 -3.36 -6.19 -11.78
CA THR A 22 -1.94 -5.84 -12.03
C THR A 22 -1.86 -4.57 -12.88
N LEU A 23 -1.02 -3.63 -12.47
CA LEU A 23 -0.77 -2.34 -13.10
C LEU A 23 0.73 -2.12 -13.31
N SER A 24 1.10 -1.34 -14.32
CA SER A 24 2.48 -0.89 -14.55
C SER A 24 2.49 0.61 -14.80
N THR A 25 3.43 1.32 -14.17
CA THR A 25 3.52 2.77 -14.26
C THR A 25 4.97 3.24 -14.35
N LYS A 26 5.18 4.35 -15.07
CA LYS A 26 6.45 5.09 -14.99
C LYS A 26 6.62 5.71 -13.60
N GLU A 27 5.53 6.25 -13.05
CA GLU A 27 5.50 6.85 -11.73
C GLU A 27 4.04 6.96 -11.25
N THR A 28 3.77 6.58 -10.00
CA THR A 28 2.48 6.83 -9.35
C THR A 28 2.70 7.29 -7.92
N LYS A 29 1.87 8.24 -7.47
CA LYS A 29 1.96 8.81 -6.12
C LYS A 29 1.33 7.84 -5.13
N VAL A 30 2.10 7.48 -4.11
CA VAL A 30 1.69 6.53 -3.08
C VAL A 30 1.84 7.12 -1.69
N VAL A 31 1.22 6.47 -0.72
CA VAL A 31 1.43 6.72 0.71
C VAL A 31 1.86 5.43 1.37
N LEU A 32 2.97 5.48 2.09
CA LEU A 32 3.39 4.43 3.00
C LEU A 32 2.77 4.68 4.37
N ILE A 33 2.10 3.66 4.90
CA ILE A 33 1.53 3.68 6.24
C ILE A 33 2.44 2.86 7.14
N VAL A 34 3.02 3.54 8.12
CA VAL A 34 4.04 2.98 9.01
C VAL A 34 3.49 2.99 10.42
N ASP A 35 3.57 1.85 11.10
CA ASP A 35 3.22 1.74 12.50
C ASP A 35 4.15 2.63 13.35
N TYR A 36 3.58 3.44 14.24
CA TYR A 36 4.35 4.43 15.00
C TYR A 36 5.36 3.78 15.95
N HIS A 37 5.01 2.66 16.56
CA HIS A 37 5.80 2.03 17.63
C HIS A 37 6.86 1.09 17.10
N SER A 38 6.51 0.27 16.12
CA SER A 38 7.42 -0.73 15.56
C SER A 38 8.22 -0.22 14.37
N GLU A 39 7.89 0.97 13.85
CA GLU A 39 8.42 1.52 12.60
C GLU A 39 8.27 0.59 11.38
N THR A 40 7.37 -0.41 11.48
CA THR A 40 7.11 -1.36 10.40
C THR A 40 6.15 -0.79 9.37
N VAL A 41 6.42 -1.02 8.08
CA VAL A 41 5.51 -0.60 7.02
C VAL A 41 4.33 -1.57 6.98
N ARG A 42 3.16 -1.10 7.40
CA ARG A 42 1.92 -1.88 7.38
C ARG A 42 1.44 -2.12 5.95
N GLN A 43 1.43 -1.06 5.13
CA GLN A 43 0.91 -1.13 3.77
C GLN A 43 1.32 0.08 2.91
N ILE A 44 1.16 -0.08 1.60
CA ILE A 44 1.29 0.97 0.60
C ILE A 44 -0.08 1.17 -0.05
N VAL A 45 -0.52 2.41 -0.19
CA VAL A 45 -1.80 2.75 -0.84
C VAL A 45 -1.59 3.84 -1.89
N LEU A 46 -2.50 3.94 -2.86
CA LEU A 46 -2.52 5.09 -3.77
C LEU A 46 -2.83 6.36 -2.99
N PHE A 47 -2.09 7.44 -3.28
CA PHE A 47 -2.29 8.73 -2.62
C PHE A 47 -3.74 9.23 -2.77
N GLY A 48 -4.31 9.10 -3.97
CA GLY A 48 -5.68 9.53 -4.24
C GLY A 48 -6.75 8.76 -3.46
N ASN A 49 -6.50 7.49 -3.08
CA ASN A 49 -7.44 6.72 -2.26
C ASN A 49 -7.43 7.25 -0.82
N LEU A 50 -6.24 7.51 -0.28
CA LEU A 50 -6.10 8.05 1.06
C LEU A 50 -6.55 9.52 1.14
N GLU A 51 -6.32 10.33 0.12
CA GLU A 51 -6.76 11.73 0.07
C GLU A 51 -8.29 11.86 0.17
N LYS A 52 -9.03 10.98 -0.52
CA LYS A 52 -10.49 10.96 -0.53
C LYS A 52 -11.12 10.32 0.72
N MET A 53 -10.33 9.62 1.54
CA MET A 53 -10.83 8.93 2.73
C MET A 53 -11.25 9.93 3.81
N ASP A 54 -12.42 9.74 4.41
CA ASP A 54 -12.86 10.54 5.56
C ASP A 54 -11.84 10.48 6.71
N SER A 55 -11.57 11.62 7.34
CA SER A 55 -10.54 11.73 8.37
C SER A 55 -10.82 10.90 9.63
N ARG A 56 -12.11 10.69 9.99
CA ARG A 56 -12.51 9.83 11.11
C ARG A 56 -12.31 8.37 10.75
N VAL A 57 -12.74 7.97 9.56
CA VAL A 57 -12.52 6.60 9.05
C VAL A 57 -11.03 6.28 9.04
N ARG A 58 -10.19 7.19 8.52
CA ARG A 58 -8.73 7.02 8.50
C ARG A 58 -8.12 6.83 9.89
N ARG A 59 -8.57 7.61 10.88
CA ARG A 59 -8.09 7.51 12.27
C ARG A 59 -8.48 6.17 12.91
N VAL A 60 -9.66 5.64 12.57
CA VAL A 60 -10.12 4.33 13.05
C VAL A 60 -9.40 3.19 12.33
N SER A 61 -9.15 3.30 11.02
CA SER A 61 -8.46 2.27 10.23
C SER A 61 -6.96 2.19 10.51
N TYR A 62 -6.34 3.33 10.81
CA TYR A 62 -4.90 3.47 11.03
C TYR A 62 -4.61 4.21 12.34
N PRO A 63 -4.99 3.64 13.49
CA PRO A 63 -4.58 4.19 14.77
C PRO A 63 -3.05 4.12 14.86
N ASP A 64 -2.45 5.16 15.44
CA ASP A 64 -1.02 5.23 15.75
C ASP A 64 -0.10 4.91 14.55
N CYS A 65 -0.42 5.49 13.39
CA CYS A 65 0.37 5.34 12.17
C CYS A 65 0.94 6.68 11.69
N LYS A 66 2.15 6.64 11.15
CA LYS A 66 2.78 7.72 10.36
C LYS A 66 2.49 7.48 8.88
N PHE A 67 2.31 8.55 8.11
CA PHE A 67 2.03 8.45 6.68
C PHE A 67 3.09 9.23 5.89
N TYR A 68 3.82 8.53 5.02
CA TYR A 68 4.86 9.14 4.20
C TYR A 68 4.44 9.16 2.73
N VAL A 69 4.51 10.32 2.10
CA VAL A 69 4.30 10.43 0.66
C VAL A 69 5.50 9.84 -0.07
N GLY A 70 5.23 9.14 -1.16
CA GLY A 70 6.26 8.60 -2.02
C GLY A 70 5.82 8.46 -3.47
N LEU A 71 6.72 7.89 -4.26
CA LEU A 71 6.51 7.50 -5.65
C LEU A 71 6.79 6.01 -5.80
N LEU A 72 6.01 5.37 -6.66
CA LEU A 72 6.22 3.99 -7.08
C LEU A 72 6.38 3.94 -8.60
N SER A 73 7.43 3.27 -9.06
CA SER A 73 7.73 3.06 -10.47
C SER A 73 7.93 1.58 -10.73
N GLY A 74 7.26 1.02 -11.74
CA GLY A 74 7.29 -0.40 -12.07
C GLY A 74 5.91 -1.06 -12.00
N THR A 75 5.91 -2.37 -11.77
CA THR A 75 4.71 -3.21 -11.84
C THR A 75 4.24 -3.59 -10.44
N TYR A 76 2.94 -3.46 -10.19
CA TYR A 76 2.36 -3.79 -8.90
C TYR A 76 0.97 -4.42 -9.07
N THR A 77 0.49 -5.07 -8.02
CA THR A 77 -0.89 -5.57 -7.95
C THR A 77 -1.66 -4.75 -6.92
N MET A 78 -2.86 -4.34 -7.27
CA MET A 78 -3.86 -3.84 -6.33
C MET A 78 -4.63 -5.04 -5.77
N VAL A 79 -4.64 -5.17 -4.44
CA VAL A 79 -5.50 -6.11 -3.71
C VAL A 79 -6.30 -5.26 -2.73
N ASP A 80 -7.62 -5.23 -2.94
CA ASP A 80 -8.50 -4.23 -2.34
C ASP A 80 -7.98 -2.81 -2.63
N ASP A 81 -7.56 -2.07 -1.61
CA ASP A 81 -6.97 -0.73 -1.73
C ASP A 81 -5.44 -0.70 -1.54
N PHE A 82 -4.82 -1.88 -1.38
CA PHE A 82 -3.40 -1.99 -1.08
C PHE A 82 -2.58 -2.32 -2.32
N ILE A 83 -1.42 -1.70 -2.40
CA ILE A 83 -0.41 -1.97 -3.41
C ILE A 83 0.51 -3.07 -2.90
N ILE A 84 0.67 -4.12 -3.72
CA ILE A 84 1.72 -5.13 -3.60
C ILE A 84 2.70 -4.91 -4.75
N PRO A 85 3.85 -4.27 -4.51
CA PRO A 85 4.91 -4.12 -5.50
C PRO A 85 5.42 -5.49 -5.99
N LYS A 86 5.69 -5.62 -7.30
CA LYS A 86 6.37 -6.79 -7.87
C LYS A 86 7.86 -6.53 -8.03
N TYR A 87 8.63 -7.60 -8.24
CA TYR A 87 10.07 -7.54 -8.48
C TYR A 87 10.43 -6.53 -9.58
N GLY A 88 11.50 -5.76 -9.36
CA GLY A 88 11.94 -4.70 -10.27
C GLY A 88 11.25 -3.36 -10.06
N THR A 89 10.28 -3.27 -9.13
CA THR A 89 9.65 -2.01 -8.72
C THR A 89 10.59 -1.19 -7.85
N THR A 90 10.57 0.12 -8.05
CA THR A 90 11.26 1.10 -7.21
C THR A 90 10.24 1.92 -6.43
N VAL A 91 10.48 2.09 -5.14
CA VAL A 91 9.69 2.94 -4.24
C VAL A 91 10.60 4.03 -3.69
N ILE A 92 10.23 5.29 -3.90
CA ILE A 92 10.91 6.46 -3.35
C ILE A 92 10.02 7.04 -2.26
N ILE A 93 10.53 7.18 -1.05
CA ILE A 93 9.81 7.70 0.10
C ILE A 93 10.40 9.06 0.46
N TYR A 94 9.55 10.07 0.58
CA TYR A 94 9.96 11.40 1.00
C TYR A 94 9.85 11.51 2.52
N THR A 95 10.95 11.26 3.22
CA THR A 95 10.98 11.14 4.69
C THR A 95 10.64 12.45 5.40
N GLU A 96 10.86 13.59 4.75
CA GLU A 96 10.50 14.92 5.26
C GLU A 96 9.05 15.32 4.93
N LYS A 97 8.35 14.55 4.08
CA LYS A 97 6.96 14.81 3.67
C LYS A 97 6.01 13.85 4.35
N GLN A 98 6.01 13.87 5.69
CA GLN A 98 4.97 13.21 6.47
C GLN A 98 3.66 13.97 6.26
N ILE A 99 2.62 13.26 5.87
CA ILE A 99 1.26 13.77 5.83
C ILE A 99 0.54 13.24 7.08
N PHE A 100 -0.29 14.05 7.72
CA PHE A 100 -0.96 13.68 8.98
C PHE A 100 0.06 13.38 10.09
N LEU A 101 0.47 14.45 10.78
CA LEU A 101 1.46 14.39 11.85
C LEU A 101 0.95 13.49 12.98
N ALA A 102 1.57 12.31 13.11
CA ALA A 102 1.75 11.66 14.39
C ALA A 102 3.11 12.15 14.88
N GLU A 103 3.13 12.89 16.00
CA GLU A 103 4.35 13.50 16.54
C GLU A 103 5.42 12.43 16.78
N GLY A 104 6.54 12.47 16.06
CA GLY A 104 7.68 11.58 16.33
C GLY A 104 8.68 11.47 15.17
N ASN A 105 9.93 11.86 15.43
CA ASN A 105 11.05 11.70 14.52
C ASN A 105 11.32 10.20 14.26
N THR A 106 11.43 9.78 13.00
CA THR A 106 11.95 8.45 12.64
C THR A 106 13.46 8.44 12.75
N SER A 107 13.98 7.83 13.81
CA SER A 107 15.39 7.48 13.94
C SER A 107 15.52 5.97 13.91
N SER A 108 15.59 5.38 12.72
CA SER A 108 15.92 3.97 12.57
C SER A 108 17.12 3.77 11.64
N ASP A 109 18.06 3.00 12.16
CA ASP A 109 19.21 2.43 11.45
C ASP A 109 18.78 1.37 10.42
N ASP A 110 17.55 0.86 10.48
CA ASP A 110 17.00 -0.16 9.56
C ASP A 110 16.91 0.35 8.13
N PHE A 111 16.86 1.67 7.94
CA PHE A 111 16.84 2.32 6.63
C PHE A 111 18.24 2.64 6.08
N SER A 112 19.30 2.01 6.61
CA SER A 112 20.64 2.14 6.05
C SER A 112 20.75 1.40 4.71
N PRO A 113 21.51 1.94 3.72
CA PRO A 113 21.75 1.26 2.46
C PRO A 113 22.29 -0.16 2.66
N GLY A 114 21.73 -1.12 1.92
CA GLY A 114 22.07 -2.54 2.05
C GLY A 114 21.09 -3.35 2.89
N ASN A 115 20.37 -2.71 3.81
CA ASN A 115 19.39 -3.38 4.67
C ASN A 115 18.15 -3.83 3.88
N THR A 116 17.46 -4.84 4.42
CA THR A 116 16.18 -5.31 3.89
C THR A 116 15.05 -4.82 4.79
N VAL A 117 14.03 -4.23 4.17
CA VAL A 117 12.83 -3.71 4.84
C VAL A 117 11.62 -4.47 4.32
N GLN A 118 10.69 -4.76 5.21
CA GLN A 118 9.39 -5.33 4.86
C GLN A 118 8.44 -4.19 4.43
N LEU A 119 7.92 -4.24 3.21
CA LEU A 119 6.92 -3.31 2.65
C LEU A 119 5.57 -4.02 2.53
N GLY A 120 4.83 -4.08 3.64
CA GLY A 120 3.63 -4.92 3.74
C GLY A 120 3.99 -6.39 3.48
N LYS A 121 3.50 -6.97 2.39
CA LYS A 121 3.81 -8.36 2.00
C LYS A 121 5.08 -8.51 1.14
N ALA A 122 5.65 -7.41 0.64
CA ALA A 122 6.87 -7.44 -0.17
C ALA A 122 8.13 -7.22 0.68
N LYS A 123 9.28 -7.73 0.24
CA LYS A 123 10.59 -7.38 0.80
C LYS A 123 11.29 -6.42 -0.14
N ALA A 124 11.95 -5.41 0.40
CA ALA A 124 12.66 -4.41 -0.37
C ALA A 124 14.07 -4.21 0.19
N LYS A 125 15.04 -3.97 -0.69
CA LYS A 125 16.38 -3.55 -0.30
C LYS A 125 16.47 -2.04 -0.31
N VAL A 126 17.08 -1.48 0.74
CA VAL A 126 17.45 -0.07 0.75
C VAL A 126 18.62 0.12 -0.21
N VAL A 127 18.39 0.88 -1.28
CA VAL A 127 19.42 1.16 -2.30
C VAL A 127 20.12 2.49 -2.01
N SER A 128 19.40 3.47 -1.48
CA SER A 128 19.97 4.77 -1.15
C SER A 128 19.16 5.45 -0.05
N ARG A 129 19.88 6.15 0.84
CA ARG A 129 19.32 7.08 1.81
C ARG A 129 20.02 8.42 1.61
N LYS A 130 19.26 9.43 1.21
CA LYS A 130 19.71 10.82 1.08
C LYS A 130 18.85 11.69 1.98
N LYS A 131 19.28 12.94 2.20
CA LYS A 131 18.47 13.90 2.95
C LYS A 131 17.09 14.03 2.28
N GLY A 132 16.02 13.75 3.03
CA GLY A 132 14.64 13.82 2.57
C GLY A 132 14.14 12.67 1.69
N GLU A 133 15.00 11.72 1.30
CA GLU A 133 14.64 10.64 0.35
C GLU A 133 15.21 9.28 0.76
N LEU A 134 14.35 8.27 0.72
CA LEU A 134 14.70 6.86 0.90
C LEU A 134 14.28 6.08 -0.33
N ILE A 135 15.23 5.41 -0.99
CA ILE A 135 15.00 4.65 -2.22
C ILE A 135 15.07 3.15 -1.91
N LEU A 136 13.97 2.46 -2.18
CA LEU A 136 13.80 1.04 -1.97
C LEU A 136 13.58 0.33 -3.31
N LYS A 137 14.19 -0.84 -3.46
CA LYS A 137 13.99 -1.70 -4.63
C LYS A 137 13.52 -3.08 -4.21
N ILE A 138 12.46 -3.55 -4.86
CA ILE A 138 11.90 -4.90 -4.68
C ILE A 138 12.71 -5.91 -5.47
#